data_AF-A0A6L9J084-F1
#
_entry.id   AF-A0A6L9J084-F1
#
_cell.length_a   1.000
_cell.length_b   1.000
_cell.length_c   1.000
_cell.angle_alpha   90.00
_cell.angle_beta   90.00
_cell.angle_gamma   90.00
#
_symmetry.space_group_name_H-M   'P 1'
#
loop_
_entity.id
_entity.type
_entity.pdbx_description
1 polymer ?
#
loop_
_entity_poly.entity_id
_entity_poly.type
_entity_poly.pdbx_seq_one_letter_code
_entity_poly.pdbx_strand_id
1 'polypeptide(L)' 'MELNRAARQDLMRVPGIGSKGAVRILAARRLGTLRDVDDLRAIGLVNVTRLAPYVLLNGRRPRQQLRLF' A
#
# COMPACT_ATOMS: atom_id res chain seq x y z
N MET A 1 4.27 8.65 -3.17
CA MET A 1 3.49 8.24 -4.35
C MET A 1 2.11 7.74 -3.93
N GLU A 2 1.02 8.18 -4.56
CA GLU A 2 -0.34 7.80 -4.14
C GLU A 2 -0.73 6.39 -4.59
N LEU A 3 -0.93 5.47 -3.63
CA LEU A 3 -1.20 4.07 -3.89
C LEU A 3 -2.64 3.78 -4.32
N ASN A 4 -3.61 4.67 -4.07
CA ASN A 4 -4.96 4.50 -4.59
C ASN A 4 -5.11 4.98 -6.04
N ARG A 5 -4.17 5.82 -6.53
CA ARG A 5 -4.20 6.39 -7.88
C ARG A 5 -3.11 5.85 -8.82
N ALA A 6 -2.05 5.26 -8.28
CA ALA A 6 -0.92 4.74 -9.05
C ALA A 6 -1.33 3.73 -10.13
N ALA A 7 -0.71 3.77 -11.31
CA ALA A 7 -0.91 2.72 -12.31
C ALA A 7 -0.19 1.41 -11.91
N ARG A 8 -0.50 0.29 -12.58
CA ARG A 8 0.14 -1.01 -12.30
C ARG A 8 1.67 -0.97 -12.40
N GLN A 9 2.19 -0.33 -13.44
CA GLN A 9 3.62 -0.14 -13.71
C GLN A 9 4.31 0.66 -12.59
N ASP A 10 3.58 1.64 -12.11
CA ASP A 10 3.95 2.61 -11.10
C ASP A 10 4.06 1.93 -9.72
N LEU A 11 3.10 1.05 -9.40
CA LEU A 11 3.16 0.18 -8.24
C LEU A 11 4.39 -0.72 -8.26
N MET A 12 4.74 -1.30 -9.41
CA MET A 12 5.92 -2.17 -9.54
C MET A 12 7.27 -1.44 -9.40
N ARG A 13 7.29 -0.11 -9.54
CA ARG A 13 8.49 0.70 -9.25
C ARG A 13 8.72 0.88 -7.75
N VAL A 14 7.72 0.60 -6.92
CA VAL A 14 7.85 0.76 -5.46
C VAL A 14 8.54 -0.47 -4.87
N PRO A 15 9.67 -0.29 -4.16
CA PRO A 15 10.44 -1.40 -3.61
C PRO A 15 9.64 -2.18 -2.56
N GLY A 16 9.29 -3.44 -2.88
CA GLY A 16 8.45 -4.30 -2.05
C GLY A 16 7.04 -4.56 -2.60
N ILE A 17 6.66 -3.91 -3.71
CA ILE A 17 5.43 -4.22 -4.46
C ILE A 17 5.80 -4.95 -5.74
N GLY A 18 5.65 -6.28 -5.72
CA GLY A 18 5.79 -7.09 -6.94
C GLY A 18 4.51 -7.11 -7.78
N SER A 19 4.54 -7.86 -8.89
CA SER A 19 3.38 -8.12 -9.76
C SER A 19 2.14 -8.59 -8.98
N LYS A 20 2.31 -9.52 -8.03
CA LYS A 20 1.24 -10.00 -7.14
C LYS A 20 0.69 -8.87 -6.26
N GLY A 21 1.57 -8.06 -5.66
CA GLY A 21 1.17 -6.92 -4.82
C GLY A 21 0.38 -5.88 -5.61
N ALA A 22 0.83 -5.56 -6.83
CA ALA A 22 0.14 -4.63 -7.71
C ALA A 22 -1.27 -5.11 -8.07
N VAL A 23 -1.45 -6.39 -8.38
CA VAL A 23 -2.79 -6.98 -8.65
C VAL A 23 -3.68 -6.88 -7.44
N ARG A 24 -3.17 -7.18 -6.24
CA ARG A 24 -3.95 -7.11 -4.99
C ARG A 24 -4.35 -5.67 -4.65
N ILE A 25 -3.47 -4.70 -4.87
CA ILE A 25 -3.79 -3.27 -4.71
C ILE A 25 -4.90 -2.86 -5.69
N LEU A 26 -4.80 -3.26 -6.96
CA LEU A 26 -5.83 -2.95 -7.96
C LEU A 26 -7.19 -3.58 -7.60
N ALA A 27 -7.19 -4.81 -7.08
CA ALA A 27 -8.40 -5.46 -6.60
C ALA A 27 -8.94 -4.77 -5.34
N ALA A 28 -8.08 -4.44 -4.38
CA ALA A 28 -8.45 -3.75 -3.15
C ALA A 28 -9.12 -2.40 -3.43
N ARG A 29 -8.61 -1.63 -4.40
CA ARG A 29 -9.22 -0.36 -4.85
C ARG A 29 -10.66 -0.51 -5.33
N ARG A 30 -11.02 -1.66 -5.89
CA ARG A 30 -12.39 -1.94 -6.34
C ARG A 30 -13.32 -2.28 -5.17
N LEU A 31 -12.77 -2.87 -4.11
CA LEU A 31 -13.50 -3.24 -2.89
C LEU A 31 -13.62 -2.07 -1.90
N GLY A 32 -12.64 -1.17 -1.89
CA GLY A 32 -12.59 -0.03 -0.98
C GLY A 32 -11.33 0.81 -1.16
N THR A 33 -11.17 1.83 -0.31
CA THR A 33 -9.98 2.70 -0.33
C THR A 33 -8.97 2.20 0.68
N LEU A 34 -7.70 2.07 0.27
CA LEU A 34 -6.60 1.77 1.19
C LEU A 34 -6.33 3.02 2.02
N ARG A 35 -6.45 2.92 3.35
CA ARG A 35 -6.30 4.06 4.29
C ARG A 35 -5.07 3.92 5.15
N ASP A 36 -4.74 2.70 5.57
CA ASP A 36 -3.63 2.43 6.48
C ASP A 36 -2.78 1.22 6.09
N VAL A 37 -1.66 1.02 6.79
CA VAL A 37 -0.76 -0.13 6.57
C VAL A 37 -1.44 -1.47 6.86
N ASP A 38 -2.42 -1.50 7.75
CA ASP A 38 -3.19 -2.71 8.06
C ASP A 38 -4.02 -3.18 6.87
N ASP A 39 -4.63 -2.26 6.12
CA ASP A 39 -5.32 -2.62 4.87
C ASP A 39 -4.36 -3.29 3.88
N LEU A 40 -3.14 -2.75 3.77
CA LEU A 40 -2.09 -3.30 2.92
C LEU A 40 -1.65 -4.70 3.38
N ARG A 41 -1.53 -4.95 4.70
CA ARG A 41 -1.25 -6.29 5.23
C ARG A 41 -2.42 -7.25 5.00
N ALA A 42 -3.65 -6.78 5.18
CA ALA A 42 -4.86 -7.58 4.99
C ALA A 42 -4.98 -8.07 3.54
N ILE A 43 -4.57 -7.26 2.57
CA ILE A 43 -4.47 -7.68 1.17
C ILE A 43 -3.18 -8.43 0.85
N GLY A 44 -2.39 -8.85 1.84
CA GLY A 44 -1.23 -9.72 1.68
C GLY A 44 0.03 -9.04 1.15
N LEU A 45 0.22 -7.72 1.38
CA LEU A 45 1.56 -7.12 1.25
C LEU A 45 2.40 -7.41 2.49
N VAL A 46 3.58 -7.99 2.27
CA VAL A 46 4.48 -8.41 3.35
C VAL A 46 5.36 -7.26 3.84
N ASN A 47 5.86 -6.40 2.93
CA ASN A 47 6.86 -5.37 3.23
C ASN A 47 6.26 -3.96 3.44
N VAL A 48 5.10 -3.86 4.07
CA VAL A 48 4.36 -2.60 4.22
C VAL A 48 5.16 -1.52 4.97
N THR A 49 5.94 -1.93 5.97
CA THR A 49 6.79 -1.03 6.76
C THR A 49 7.84 -0.31 5.91
N ARG A 50 8.41 -0.99 4.92
CA ARG A 50 9.40 -0.41 3.99
C ARG A 50 8.75 0.48 2.94
N LEU A 51 7.48 0.21 2.62
CA LEU A 51 6.69 0.95 1.63
C LEU A 51 6.14 2.26 2.19
N ALA A 52 5.72 2.26 3.45
CA ALA A 52 5.09 3.38 4.15
C ALA A 52 5.74 4.77 3.93
N PRO A 53 7.07 4.95 3.96
CA PRO A 53 7.68 6.27 3.73
C PRO A 53 7.64 6.72 2.26
N TYR A 54 7.51 5.80 1.30
CA TYR A 54 7.51 6.10 -0.14
C TYR A 54 6.10 6.25 -0.72
N VAL A 55 5.07 5.83 0.02
CA VAL A 55 3.69 5.75 -0.46
C VAL A 55 2.74 6.61 0.37
N LEU A 56 1.71 7.11 -0.30
CA LEU A 56 0.59 7.83 0.30
C LEU A 56 -0.67 7.00 0.08
N LEU A 57 -1.54 7.01 1.07
CA LEU A 57 -2.86 6.42 1.04
C LEU A 57 -3.89 7.54 1.17
N ASN A 58 -4.50 7.88 0.04
CA ASN A 58 -5.50 8.94 -0.08
C ASN A 58 -4.99 10.32 0.37
N GLY A 59 -3.78 10.68 -0.07
CA GLY A 59 -3.11 11.94 0.28
C GLY A 59 -2.56 12.00 1.71
N ARG A 60 -2.72 10.92 2.49
CA ARG A 60 -2.19 10.81 3.85
C ARG A 60 -1.11 9.76 3.90
N ARG A 61 -0.08 9.97 4.74
CA ARG A 61 0.87 8.91 5.04
C ARG A 61 0.13 7.84 5.84
N PRO A 62 0.26 6.55 5.50
CA PRO A 62 -0.38 5.49 6.27
C PRO A 62 0.05 5.60 7.73
N ARG A 63 -0.88 5.50 8.68
CA ARG A 63 -0.51 5.54 10.10
C ARG A 63 0.27 4.27 10.38
N GLN A 64 1.59 4.39 10.48
CA GLN A 64 2.40 3.32 11.01
C GLN A 64 2.03 3.22 12.48
N GLN A 65 1.30 2.18 12.87
CA GLN A 65 1.05 1.93 14.27
C GLN A 65 2.40 1.76 14.96
N LEU A 66 2.86 2.82 15.63
CA LEU A 66 3.90 2.70 16.63
C LEU A 66 3.32 1.77 17.69
N ARG A 67 3.87 0.57 17.79
CA ARG A 67 3.59 -0.28 18.96
C ARG A 67 4.01 0.55 20.17
N LEU A 68 3.05 1.02 20.96
CA LEU A 68 3.30 1.40 22.33
C LEU A 68 3.58 0.10 23.09
N PHE A 69 4.70 0.10 23.80
CA PHE A 69 5.22 -1.02 24.58
C PHE A 69 4.28 -1.42 25.71
#